data_AF-C0FWU5-F1
#
_entry.id   AF-C0FWU5-F1
#
_cell.length_a   1.000
_cell.length_b   1.000
_cell.length_c   1.000
_cell.angle_alpha   90.00
_cell.angle_beta   90.00
_cell.angle_gamma   90.00
#
_symmetry.space_group_name_H-M   'P 1'
#
loop_
_entity.id
_entity.type
_entity.pdbx_description
1 polymer ?
#
loop_
_entity_poly.entity_id
_entity_poly.type
_entity_poly.pdbx_seq_one_letter_code
_entity_poly.pdbx_strand_id
1 'polypeptide(L)'
;MKKNIKHFFLLTALAAGTIHFVNRFINMTADIKNILKAENGNFYDWKNGQIYYTKRGSGSPLLLIHDLNPVSSSYEWCKVIRKLEKKHTVYTLDLLGCGRSAKPYLTYTNYLYVQLVTDFIQNVIGEKQILLHRMNQSHL
;
A
#
# COMPACT_ATOMS: atom_id res chain seq x y z
N MET A 1 34.04 20.72 -30.47
CA MET A 1 33.63 20.33 -29.09
C MET A 1 32.23 20.79 -28.65
N LYS A 2 31.74 22.01 -28.99
CA LYS A 2 30.42 22.51 -28.52
C LYS A 2 29.17 21.75 -29.01
N LYS A 3 29.18 21.12 -30.20
CA LYS A 3 28.01 20.40 -30.75
C LYS A 3 27.68 19.11 -29.97
N ASN A 4 28.70 18.39 -29.52
CA ASN A 4 28.53 17.09 -28.84
C ASN A 4 27.89 17.25 -27.45
N ILE A 5 28.16 18.38 -26.77
CA ILE A 5 27.55 18.73 -25.49
C ILE A 5 26.04 18.97 -25.62
N LYS A 6 25.60 19.65 -26.69
CA LYS A 6 24.16 19.87 -26.94
C LYS A 6 23.41 18.55 -27.17
N HIS A 7 24.01 17.62 -27.91
CA HIS A 7 23.43 16.28 -28.10
C HIS A 7 23.38 15.48 -26.82
N PHE A 8 24.41 15.57 -25.96
CA PHE A 8 24.41 14.94 -24.65
C PHE A 8 23.26 15.44 -23.77
N PHE A 9 23.10 16.76 -23.62
CA PHE A 9 21.98 17.32 -22.84
C PHE A 9 20.60 16.96 -23.43
N LEU A 10 20.48 16.93 -24.77
CA LEU A 10 19.26 16.51 -25.44
C LEU A 10 18.91 15.04 -25.15
N LEU A 11 19.90 14.14 -25.23
CA LEU A 11 19.75 12.72 -24.92
C LEU A 11 19.36 12.50 -23.45
N THR A 12 20.00 13.21 -22.52
CA THR A 12 19.68 13.10 -21.09
C THR A 12 18.27 13.62 -20.79
N ALA A 13 17.87 14.75 -21.36
CA ALA A 13 16.51 15.29 -21.19
C ALA A 13 15.46 14.34 -21.77
N LEU A 14 15.74 13.72 -22.92
CA LEU A 14 14.85 12.73 -23.53
C LEU A 14 14.69 11.49 -22.64
N ALA A 15 15.79 10.95 -22.11
CA ALA A 15 15.76 9.79 -21.22
C ALA A 15 15.03 10.07 -19.89
N ALA A 16 15.27 11.24 -19.29
CA ALA A 16 14.54 11.65 -18.09
C ALA A 16 13.04 11.85 -18.37
N GLY A 17 12.71 12.44 -19.53
CA GLY A 17 11.35 12.62 -19.99
C GLY A 17 10.63 11.28 -20.21
N THR A 18 11.27 10.31 -20.85
CA THR A 18 10.68 8.97 -21.06
C THR A 18 10.47 8.22 -19.76
N ILE A 19 11.45 8.24 -18.84
CA ILE A 19 11.30 7.64 -17.50
C ILE A 19 10.13 8.31 -16.75
N HIS A 20 10.06 9.65 -16.77
CA HIS A 20 8.97 10.38 -16.14
C HIS A 20 7.63 10.01 -16.76
N PHE A 21 7.53 9.94 -18.08
CA PHE A 21 6.30 9.62 -18.78
C PHE A 21 5.85 8.18 -18.50
N VAL A 22 6.77 7.21 -18.49
CA VAL A 22 6.49 5.82 -18.13
C VAL A 22 6.03 5.72 -16.67
N ASN A 23 6.73 6.36 -15.72
CA ASN A 23 6.32 6.38 -14.32
C ASN A 23 4.95 7.03 -14.14
N ARG A 24 4.70 8.14 -14.83
CA ARG A 24 3.41 8.84 -14.82
C ARG A 24 2.30 7.99 -15.42
N PHE A 25 2.58 7.26 -16.50
CA PHE A 25 1.63 6.37 -17.16
C PHE A 25 1.30 5.14 -16.31
N ILE A 26 2.30 4.54 -15.65
CA ILE A 26 2.09 3.47 -14.68
C ILE A 26 1.21 3.96 -13.54
N ASN A 27 1.51 5.13 -12.96
CA ASN A 27 0.72 5.73 -11.90
C ASN A 27 -0.73 5.99 -12.35
N MET A 28 -0.93 6.61 -13.52
CA MET A 28 -2.27 6.84 -14.08
C MET A 28 -3.03 5.54 -14.35
N THR A 29 -2.37 4.52 -14.88
CA THR A 29 -3.01 3.22 -15.15
C THR A 29 -3.35 2.48 -13.86
N ALA A 30 -2.50 2.59 -12.83
CA ALA A 30 -2.78 2.06 -11.50
C ALA A 30 -3.97 2.78 -10.87
N ASP A 31 -4.06 4.10 -11.00
CA ASP A 31 -5.20 4.90 -10.55
C ASP A 31 -6.49 4.52 -11.30
N ILE A 32 -6.45 4.34 -12.62
CA ILE A 32 -7.63 3.94 -13.41
C ILE A 32 -8.10 2.52 -13.05
N LYS A 33 -7.18 1.56 -12.88
CA LYS A 33 -7.52 0.22 -12.36
C LYS A 33 -8.12 0.28 -10.95
N ASN A 34 -7.77 1.29 -10.16
CA ASN A 34 -8.30 1.56 -8.84
C ASN A 34 -9.63 2.33 -8.83
N ILE A 35 -9.93 3.15 -9.84
CA ILE A 35 -11.19 3.91 -9.97
C ILE A 35 -12.36 2.98 -10.36
N LEU A 36 -12.12 1.94 -11.17
CA LEU A 36 -13.14 0.98 -11.58
C LEU A 36 -13.41 -0.14 -10.54
N LYS A 37 -12.58 -0.21 -9.49
CA LYS A 37 -12.80 -1.03 -8.28
C LYS A 37 -12.93 -0.08 -7.09
N ALA A 38 -14.05 0.64 -7.00
CA ALA A 38 -14.39 1.42 -5.81
C ALA A 38 -14.57 0.46 -4.61
N GLU A 39 -13.47 0.01 -4.03
CA GLU A 39 -13.46 -0.51 -2.67
C GLU A 39 -13.63 0.72 -1.77
N ASN A 40 -14.68 0.74 -0.95
CA ASN A 40 -14.89 1.76 0.09
C ASN A 40 -13.78 1.66 1.15
N GLY A 41 -12.59 2.12 0.80
CA GLY A 41 -11.46 2.25 1.71
C GLY A 41 -11.60 3.47 2.58
N ASN A 42 -10.97 3.41 3.73
CA ASN A 42 -10.93 4.44 4.74
C ASN A 42 -9.47 4.83 4.97
N PHE A 43 -9.27 5.98 5.61
CA PHE A 43 -7.95 6.45 6.00
C PHE A 43 -7.88 6.61 7.52
N TYR A 44 -6.75 6.20 8.09
CA TYR A 44 -6.39 6.44 9.47
C TYR A 44 -5.24 7.44 9.50
N ASP A 45 -5.47 8.60 10.12
CA ASP A 45 -4.44 9.62 10.31
C ASP A 45 -3.47 9.16 11.40
N TRP A 46 -2.32 8.64 10.97
CA TRP A 46 -1.26 8.22 11.87
C TRP A 46 -0.13 9.28 11.92
N LYS A 47 0.69 9.25 12.97
CA LYS A 47 1.74 10.26 13.25
C LYS A 47 2.68 10.57 12.08
N ASN A 48 2.89 9.63 11.15
CA ASN A 48 3.77 9.80 10.00
C ASN A 48 3.03 9.81 8.65
N GLY A 49 1.70 9.96 8.65
CA GLY A 49 0.89 10.12 7.44
C GLY A 49 -0.36 9.25 7.44
N GLN A 50 -1.16 9.41 6.38
CA GLN A 50 -2.41 8.69 6.20
C GLN A 50 -2.19 7.23 5.84
N ILE A 51 -2.91 6.35 6.53
CA ILE A 51 -2.86 4.91 6.36
C ILE A 51 -4.15 4.45 5.73
N TYR A 52 -4.08 3.94 4.51
CA TYR A 52 -5.22 3.38 3.81
C TYR A 52 -5.55 1.99 4.38
N TYR A 53 -6.83 1.76 4.63
CA TYR A 53 -7.33 0.45 5.04
C TYR A 53 -8.72 0.18 4.48
N THR A 54 -9.13 -1.09 4.44
CA THR A 54 -10.52 -1.45 4.17
C THR A 54 -11.09 -2.24 5.33
N LYS A 55 -12.41 -2.16 5.52
CA LYS A 55 -13.15 -2.93 6.51
C LYS A 55 -14.32 -3.62 5.81
N ARG A 56 -14.43 -4.94 5.96
CA ARG A 56 -15.49 -5.74 5.32
C ARG A 56 -15.99 -6.86 6.21
N GLY A 57 -17.24 -7.26 5.99
CA GLY A 57 -17.87 -8.33 6.75
C GLY A 57 -18.26 -7.91 8.17
N SER A 58 -18.61 -8.91 8.97
CA SER A 58 -19.07 -8.77 10.35
C SER A 58 -18.68 -10.00 11.16
N GLY A 59 -18.46 -9.84 12.46
CA GLY A 59 -18.01 -10.91 13.36
C GLY A 59 -16.68 -10.56 14.00
N SER A 60 -15.91 -11.57 14.42
CA SER A 60 -14.64 -11.34 15.11
C SER A 60 -13.62 -10.63 14.21
N PRO A 61 -12.81 -9.71 14.73
CA PRO A 61 -11.92 -8.90 13.92
C PRO A 61 -10.70 -9.70 13.45
N LEU A 62 -10.38 -9.54 12.17
CA LEU A 62 -9.28 -10.19 11.50
C LEU A 62 -8.47 -9.14 10.75
N LEU A 63 -7.20 -8.95 11.10
CA LEU A 63 -6.32 -7.99 10.42
C LEU A 63 -5.36 -8.72 9.49
N LEU A 64 -5.44 -8.39 8.20
CA LEU A 64 -4.57 -8.90 7.15
C LEU A 64 -3.49 -7.86 6.84
N ILE A 65 -2.23 -8.26 7.01
CA ILE A 65 -1.05 -7.41 6.77
C ILE A 65 -0.27 -8.03 5.62
N HIS A 66 -0.03 -7.24 4.58
CA HIS A 66 0.79 -7.65 3.43
C HIS A 66 2.29 -7.59 3.76
N ASP A 67 3.14 -8.03 2.84
CA ASP A 67 4.60 -8.07 3.05
C ASP A 67 5.24 -6.67 3.14
N LEU A 68 6.43 -6.57 3.74
CA LEU A 68 7.15 -5.29 3.87
C LEU A 68 7.71 -4.75 2.54
N ASN A 69 7.42 -5.42 1.42
CA ASN A 69 7.91 -5.04 0.10
C ASN A 69 7.14 -3.80 -0.40
N PRO A 70 7.82 -2.75 -0.90
CA PRO A 70 7.14 -1.57 -1.45
C PRO A 70 6.12 -1.84 -2.56
N VAL A 71 6.24 -2.99 -3.25
CA VAL A 71 5.32 -3.42 -4.31
C VAL A 71 4.06 -4.10 -3.75
N SER A 72 4.08 -4.54 -2.49
CA SER A 72 2.95 -5.20 -1.83
C SER A 72 1.88 -4.20 -1.39
N SER A 73 0.63 -4.66 -1.41
CA SER A 73 -0.53 -3.86 -1.00
C SER A 73 -1.69 -4.76 -0.58
N SER A 74 -2.70 -4.14 0.04
CA SER A 74 -3.94 -4.79 0.46
C SER A 74 -4.67 -5.49 -0.68
N TYR A 75 -4.35 -5.16 -1.94
CA TYR A 75 -4.89 -5.78 -3.14
C TYR A 75 -4.63 -7.30 -3.23
N GLU A 76 -3.55 -7.80 -2.63
CA GLU A 76 -3.22 -9.23 -2.61
C GLU A 76 -4.35 -10.08 -1.99
N TRP A 77 -5.15 -9.48 -1.11
CA TRP A 77 -6.17 -10.16 -0.33
C TRP A 77 -7.52 -10.28 -1.03
N CYS A 78 -7.74 -9.64 -2.19
CA CYS A 78 -9.07 -9.55 -2.83
C CYS A 78 -9.79 -10.90 -3.02
N LYS A 79 -9.05 -11.99 -3.27
CA LYS A 79 -9.62 -13.33 -3.46
C LYS A 79 -9.99 -14.02 -2.14
N VAL A 80 -9.26 -13.74 -1.06
CA VAL A 80 -9.41 -14.40 0.25
C VAL A 80 -10.46 -13.69 1.10
N ILE A 81 -10.52 -12.35 1.01
CA ILE A 81 -11.47 -11.50 1.75
C ILE A 81 -12.91 -12.01 1.60
N ARG A 82 -13.36 -12.38 0.39
CA ARG A 82 -14.75 -12.83 0.15
C ARG A 82 -15.17 -14.06 0.96
N LYS A 83 -14.22 -14.91 1.35
CA LYS A 83 -14.49 -16.08 2.19
C LYS A 83 -14.48 -15.70 3.67
N LEU A 84 -13.52 -14.87 4.06
CA LEU A 84 -13.31 -14.46 5.45
C LEU A 84 -14.39 -13.48 5.94
N GLU A 85 -14.85 -12.56 5.08
CA GLU A 85 -15.85 -11.54 5.42
C GLU A 85 -17.22 -12.14 5.80
N LYS A 86 -17.47 -13.41 5.46
CA LYS A 86 -18.70 -14.12 5.85
C LYS A 86 -18.75 -14.47 7.34
N LYS A 87 -17.61 -14.49 8.03
CA LYS A 87 -17.48 -14.91 9.44
C LYS A 87 -16.76 -13.89 10.32
N HIS A 88 -15.98 -13.01 9.70
CA HIS A 88 -15.09 -12.09 10.39
C HIS A 88 -15.30 -10.66 9.89
N THR A 89 -15.02 -9.70 10.76
CA THR A 89 -14.80 -8.31 10.36
C THR A 89 -13.35 -8.20 9.88
N VAL A 90 -13.14 -8.26 8.57
CA VAL A 90 -11.83 -8.28 7.94
C VAL A 90 -11.34 -6.87 7.71
N TYR A 91 -10.21 -6.54 8.32
CA TYR A 91 -9.44 -5.33 8.07
C TYR A 91 -8.26 -5.66 7.17
N THR A 92 -8.04 -4.87 6.12
CA THR A 92 -6.79 -4.91 5.35
C THR A 92 -6.12 -3.56 5.42
N LEU A 93 -4.81 -3.54 5.56
CA LEU A 93 -4.04 -2.32 5.78
C LEU A 93 -2.91 -2.22 4.77
N ASP A 94 -2.77 -1.05 4.14
CA ASP A 94 -1.56 -0.70 3.41
C ASP A 94 -0.54 -0.12 4.41
N LEU A 95 0.57 -0.81 4.63
CA LEU A 95 1.65 -0.28 5.49
C LEU A 95 2.17 1.07 4.97
N LEU A 96 2.72 1.90 5.87
CA LEU A 96 3.36 3.15 5.48
C LEU A 96 4.43 2.87 4.40
N GLY A 97 4.48 3.69 3.35
CA GLY A 97 5.37 3.45 2.21
C GLY A 97 4.78 2.56 1.11
N CYS A 98 3.65 1.88 1.36
CA CYS A 98 3.08 0.87 0.46
C CYS A 98 1.69 1.27 -0.05
N GLY A 99 1.26 0.66 -1.17
CA GLY A 99 -0.10 0.78 -1.70
C GLY A 99 -0.63 2.23 -1.79
N ARG A 100 -1.78 2.49 -1.19
CA ARG A 100 -2.43 3.81 -1.13
C ARG A 100 -2.07 4.62 0.12
N SER A 101 -1.28 4.08 1.03
CA SER A 101 -0.81 4.80 2.21
C SER A 101 0.26 5.83 1.85
N ALA A 102 0.43 6.80 2.76
CA ALA A 102 1.44 7.83 2.67
C ALA A 102 2.85 7.23 2.54
N LYS A 103 3.70 7.90 1.77
CA LYS A 103 5.09 7.50 1.50
C LYS A 103 6.06 8.63 1.90
N PRO A 104 6.08 9.03 3.18
CA PRO A 104 6.98 10.07 3.64
C PRO A 104 8.44 9.66 3.44
N TYR A 105 9.31 10.66 3.33
CA TYR A 105 10.75 10.44 3.31
C TYR A 105 11.24 10.17 4.74
N LEU A 106 11.32 8.89 5.11
CA LEU A 106 11.81 8.43 6.41
C LEU A 106 12.51 7.07 6.30
N THR A 107 13.21 6.68 7.36
CA THR A 107 13.78 5.34 7.49
C THR A 107 12.73 4.35 7.98
N TYR A 108 12.35 3.41 7.11
CA TYR A 108 11.39 2.36 7.42
C TYR A 108 12.07 1.25 8.23
N THR A 109 11.69 1.14 9.50
CA THR A 109 12.21 0.10 10.42
C THR A 109 11.11 -0.87 10.81
N ASN A 110 11.47 -2.09 11.21
CA ASN A 110 10.50 -3.04 11.75
C ASN A 110 9.76 -2.47 12.98
N TYR A 111 10.47 -1.69 13.79
CA TYR A 111 9.89 -1.00 14.95
C TYR A 111 8.77 -0.04 14.54
N LEU A 112 8.97 0.74 13.46
CA LEU A 112 7.95 1.64 12.92
C LEU A 112 6.68 0.87 12.53
N TYR A 113 6.82 -0.27 11.85
CA TYR A 113 5.67 -1.08 11.43
C TYR A 113 4.96 -1.74 12.63
N VAL A 114 5.69 -2.22 13.62
CA VAL A 114 5.09 -2.75 14.86
C VAL A 114 4.29 -1.67 15.58
N GLN A 115 4.81 -0.45 15.67
CA GLN A 115 4.07 0.68 16.25
C GLN A 115 2.81 0.99 15.44
N LEU A 116 2.93 1.09 14.12
CA LEU A 116 1.79 1.36 13.23
C LEU A 116 0.66 0.35 13.45
N VAL A 117 1.00 -0.94 13.43
CA VAL A 117 0.03 -2.03 13.58
C VAL A 117 -0.58 -2.00 14.99
N THR A 118 0.22 -1.78 16.03
CA THR A 118 -0.26 -1.70 17.41
C THR A 118 -1.23 -0.53 17.60
N ASP A 119 -0.86 0.66 17.11
CA ASP A 119 -1.69 1.85 17.21
C ASP A 119 -2.98 1.69 16.39
N PHE A 120 -2.90 1.09 15.21
CA PHE A 120 -4.07 0.81 14.37
C PHE A 120 -5.04 -0.16 15.05
N ILE A 121 -4.51 -1.24 15.65
CA ILE A 121 -5.30 -2.19 16.44
C ILE A 121 -6.04 -1.47 17.58
N GLN A 122 -5.34 -0.61 18.32
CA GLN A 122 -5.93 0.09 19.47
C GLN A 122 -6.95 1.14 19.05
N ASN A 123 -6.62 1.97 18.04
CA ASN A 123 -7.39 3.17 17.73
C ASN A 123 -8.50 2.93 16.69
N VAL A 124 -8.37 1.90 15.84
CA VAL A 124 -9.33 1.62 14.76
C VAL A 124 -10.12 0.35 15.01
N ILE A 125 -9.46 -0.72 15.46
CA ILE A 125 -10.14 -2.01 15.68
C ILE A 125 -10.79 -2.06 17.06
N GLY A 126 -10.10 -1.61 18.11
CA GLY A 126 -10.64 -1.49 19.48
C GLY A 126 -10.86 -2.81 20.23
N GLU A 127 -10.70 -3.96 19.59
CA GLU A 127 -10.97 -5.28 20.16
C GLU A 127 -9.68 -6.09 20.42
N LYS A 128 -9.69 -6.88 21.51
CA LYS A 128 -8.50 -7.58 22.03
C LYS A 128 -8.14 -8.87 21.28
N GLN A 129 -9.08 -9.45 20.53
CA GLN A 129 -8.89 -10.71 19.81
C GLN A 129 -8.73 -10.45 18.31
N ILE A 130 -7.48 -10.30 17.87
CA ILE A 130 -7.15 -10.06 16.48
C ILE A 130 -6.28 -11.21 16.00
N LEU A 131 -6.76 -11.93 15.00
CA LEU A 131 -5.94 -12.87 14.27
C LEU A 131 -5.15 -12.08 13.22
N LEU A 132 -3.82 -12.22 13.24
CA LEU A 132 -2.92 -11.65 12.24
C LEU A 132 -2.57 -12.74 11.25
N HIS A 133 -2.87 -12.53 9.97
CA HIS A 133 -2.49 -13.45 8.92
C HIS A 133 -1.49 -12.79 7.97
N ARG A 134 -0.26 -13.32 7.97
CA ARG A 134 0.81 -13.01 7.01
C ARG A 134 0.77 -14.09 5.92
N MET A 135 0.69 -13.71 4.65
CA MET A 135 1.01 -14.64 3.57
C MET A 135 2.46 -14.46 3.17
N ASN A 136 3.27 -15.48 3.41
CA ASN A 136 4.62 -15.58 2.91
C ASN A 136 4.52 -15.94 1.41
N GLN A 137 4.71 -14.99 0.50
CA GLN A 137 4.87 -15.32 -0.93
C GLN A 137 6.31 -15.79 -1.20
N SER A 138 6.70 -16.91 -0.59
CA SER A 138 7.82 -17.70 -1.10
C SER A 138 7.29 -18.57 -2.26
N HIS A 139 7.87 -18.37 -3.44
CA HIS A 139 7.65 -19.03 -4.75
C HIS A 139 6.75 -18.30 -5.74
N LEU A 140 7.39 -17.42 -6.54
CA LEU A 140 7.46 -17.54 -8.01
C LEU A 140 8.83 -17.05 -8.49
#